data_AF-A0A9D2M0X8-F1
#
_entry.id   AF-A0A9D2M0X8-F1
#
_cell.length_a   1.000
_cell.length_b   1.000
_cell.length_c   1.000
_cell.angle_alpha   90.00
_cell.angle_beta   90.00
_cell.angle_gamma   90.00
#
_symmetry.space_group_name_H-M   'P 1'
#
loop_
_entity.id
_entity.type
_entity.pdbx_description
1 polymer ?
#
loop_
_entity_poly.entity_id
_entity_poly.type
_entity_poly.pdbx_seq_one_letter_code
_entity_poly.pdbx_strand_id
1 'polypeptide(L)'
;MGATETRLPKKALSLLLALALAFCLAVPALAAYPDRPENQYVLDEADVLSEETEQEIIAENQDLFQETGAQIVVVAVDFLDGEDIDDYAYSLFNIWGIGSQERNNGLLLLLAIGEENYYAQAGTGIEDYFDGAKLQDMLDEYLEPDFAAREYDAGVEKFFQAALADMESYYANYSDAYTDSQDSPTYEEDYDTYYEPSFGERMSYFFGNLFQRVVSIVVLVLVVGLIIAVLRGMRGGGGPRSGGGGGGGFWSGLFLGNMMGRTYRRGWRPPPPPPGGFGPRPGPRPPRGGGGFGGFRGGGSGGFGG
;
A
#
# COMPACT_ATOMS: atom_id res chain seq x y z
N MET A 1 17.07 44.65 -12.10
CA MET A 1 16.74 43.40 -12.81
C MET A 1 15.45 42.86 -12.23
N GLY A 2 14.32 43.11 -12.89
CA GLY A 2 13.02 42.61 -12.46
C GLY A 2 12.83 41.18 -12.96
N ALA A 3 12.64 40.23 -12.05
CA ALA A 3 12.22 38.88 -12.41
C ALA A 3 10.76 38.96 -12.87
N THR A 4 10.52 38.68 -14.15
CA THR A 4 9.17 38.54 -14.70
C THR A 4 8.57 37.24 -14.17
N GLU A 5 7.66 37.34 -13.20
CA GLU A 5 6.82 36.21 -12.79
C GLU A 5 5.88 35.83 -13.93
N THR A 6 6.21 34.78 -14.68
CA THR A 6 5.33 34.19 -15.68
C THR A 6 4.19 33.45 -15.00
N ARG A 7 3.09 34.15 -14.73
CA ARG A 7 1.86 33.52 -14.22
C ARG A 7 1.28 32.63 -15.31
N LEU A 8 1.31 31.31 -15.09
CA LEU A 8 0.65 30.34 -15.97
C LEU A 8 -0.85 30.70 -16.11
N PRO A 9 -1.37 30.84 -17.34
CA PRO A 9 -2.75 31.24 -17.55
C PRO A 9 -3.69 30.14 -17.03
N LYS A 10 -4.80 30.52 -16.38
CA LYS A 10 -5.79 29.59 -15.78
C LYS A 10 -6.26 28.48 -16.73
N LYS A 11 -6.26 28.76 -18.05
CA LYS A 11 -6.60 27.81 -19.11
C LYS A 11 -5.53 26.73 -19.31
N ALA A 12 -4.25 27.05 -19.12
CA ALA A 12 -3.16 26.07 -19.15
C ALA A 12 -3.21 25.16 -17.91
N LEU A 13 -3.59 25.70 -16.75
CA LEU A 13 -3.79 24.91 -15.53
C LEU A 13 -4.97 23.93 -15.68
N SER A 14 -6.11 24.38 -16.24
CA SER A 14 -7.26 23.49 -16.47
C SER A 14 -6.95 22.40 -17.50
N LEU A 15 -6.14 22.71 -18.51
CA LEU A 15 -5.75 21.77 -19.56
C LEU A 15 -4.76 20.72 -19.03
N LEU A 16 -3.81 21.12 -18.17
CA LEU A 16 -2.93 20.19 -17.45
C LEU A 16 -3.70 19.31 -16.47
N LEU A 17 -4.69 19.85 -15.76
CA LEU A 17 -5.53 19.08 -14.85
C LEU A 17 -6.40 18.07 -15.60
N ALA A 18 -6.98 18.47 -16.74
CA ALA A 18 -7.76 17.58 -17.59
C ALA A 18 -6.88 16.49 -18.24
N LEU A 19 -5.66 16.82 -18.64
CA LEU A 19 -4.70 15.86 -19.18
C LEU A 19 -4.24 14.87 -18.10
N ALA A 20 -3.97 15.33 -16.88
CA ALA A 20 -3.63 14.48 -15.75
C ALA A 20 -4.79 13.57 -15.33
N LEU A 21 -6.03 14.09 -15.34
CA LEU A 21 -7.23 13.31 -15.05
C LEU A 21 -7.49 12.27 -16.16
N ALA A 22 -7.32 12.64 -17.42
CA ALA A 22 -7.43 11.73 -18.56
C ALA A 22 -6.33 10.65 -18.54
N PHE A 23 -5.13 10.97 -18.06
CA PHE A 23 -4.04 10.01 -17.91
C PHE A 23 -4.24 9.09 -16.69
N CYS A 24 -4.85 9.58 -15.60
CA CYS A 24 -5.28 8.75 -14.47
C CYS A 24 -6.46 7.83 -14.82
N LEU A 25 -7.32 8.25 -15.77
CA LEU A 25 -8.45 7.46 -16.25
C LEU A 25 -8.10 6.55 -17.43
N ALA A 26 -6.90 6.69 -18.01
CA ALA A 26 -6.36 5.75 -18.98
C ALA A 26 -5.86 4.49 -18.25
N VAL A 27 -6.79 3.80 -17.57
CA VAL A 27 -6.61 2.39 -17.25
C VAL A 27 -6.73 1.66 -18.58
N PRO A 28 -5.70 0.93 -19.05
CA PRO A 28 -5.90 0.07 -20.19
C PRO A 28 -7.03 -0.90 -19.84
N ALA A 29 -8.11 -0.89 -20.64
CA ALA A 29 -9.17 -1.89 -20.59
C ALA A 29 -8.68 -3.22 -21.21
N LEU A 30 -7.51 -3.66 -20.77
CA LEU A 30 -7.10 -5.05 -20.85
C LEU A 30 -7.95 -5.82 -19.84
N ALA A 31 -8.40 -7.02 -20.20
CA ALA A 31 -9.01 -7.95 -19.25
C ALA A 31 -8.13 -7.95 -17.98
N ALA A 32 -8.69 -7.42 -16.90
CA ALA A 32 -7.93 -7.19 -15.70
C ALA A 32 -7.97 -8.50 -14.92
N TYR A 33 -6.96 -9.34 -15.11
CA TYR A 33 -6.77 -10.51 -14.25
C TYR A 33 -6.77 -10.07 -12.78
N PRO A 34 -7.39 -10.84 -11.88
CA PRO A 34 -7.45 -10.49 -10.47
C PRO A 34 -6.04 -10.43 -9.88
N ASP A 35 -5.87 -9.55 -8.88
CA ASP A 35 -4.63 -9.48 -8.13
C ASP A 35 -4.49 -10.77 -7.28
N ARG A 36 -3.29 -11.36 -7.27
CA ARG A 36 -3.02 -12.53 -6.42
C ARG A 36 -3.24 -12.17 -4.94
N PRO A 37 -4.04 -12.94 -4.19
CA PRO A 37 -4.35 -12.65 -2.79
C PRO A 37 -3.11 -12.78 -1.88
N GLU A 38 -3.16 -12.17 -0.70
CA GLU A 38 -2.04 -12.21 0.27
C GLU A 38 -1.72 -13.64 0.73
N ASN A 39 -2.73 -14.52 0.78
CA ASN A 39 -2.55 -15.93 1.11
C ASN A 39 -1.83 -16.72 0.00
N GLN A 40 -1.72 -16.15 -1.22
CA GLN A 40 -1.09 -16.70 -2.42
C GLN A 40 -1.72 -17.95 -3.06
N TYR A 41 -2.68 -18.63 -2.41
CA TYR A 41 -3.17 -19.95 -2.83
C TYR A 41 -4.64 -19.98 -3.22
N VAL A 42 -5.49 -19.15 -2.60
CA VAL A 42 -6.94 -19.20 -2.82
C VAL A 42 -7.48 -17.80 -3.05
N LEU A 43 -8.13 -17.62 -4.19
CA LEU A 43 -8.97 -16.47 -4.48
C LEU A 43 -10.40 -16.96 -4.75
N ASP A 44 -11.32 -16.61 -3.88
CA ASP A 44 -12.76 -16.82 -4.08
C ASP A 44 -13.48 -15.48 -4.22
N GLU A 45 -13.58 -14.99 -5.46
CA GLU A 45 -14.38 -13.79 -5.76
C GLU A 45 -15.86 -14.12 -5.92
N ALA A 46 -16.19 -15.38 -6.22
CA ALA A 46 -17.55 -15.85 -6.44
C ALA A 46 -18.31 -16.19 -5.13
N ASP A 47 -17.61 -16.22 -3.98
CA ASP A 47 -18.16 -16.53 -2.65
C ASP A 47 -18.84 -17.91 -2.62
N VAL A 48 -18.13 -18.92 -3.16
CA VAL A 48 -18.61 -20.31 -3.29
C VAL A 48 -17.85 -21.31 -2.43
N LEU A 49 -16.73 -20.92 -1.83
CA LEU A 49 -15.91 -21.74 -0.94
C LEU A 49 -16.18 -21.37 0.52
N SER A 50 -16.12 -22.37 1.39
CA SER A 50 -16.22 -22.12 2.82
C SER A 50 -14.88 -21.63 3.40
N GLU A 51 -14.93 -20.84 4.47
CA GLU A 51 -13.72 -20.42 5.20
C GLU A 51 -12.87 -21.61 5.68
N GLU A 52 -13.50 -22.76 5.91
CA GLU A 52 -12.82 -24.00 6.32
C GLU A 52 -11.98 -24.56 5.17
N THR A 53 -12.58 -24.73 3.99
CA THR A 53 -11.91 -25.18 2.77
C THR A 53 -10.77 -24.25 2.37
N GLU A 54 -10.98 -22.93 2.40
CA GLU A 54 -9.91 -21.96 2.08
C GLU A 54 -8.71 -22.12 3.02
N GLN A 55 -8.96 -22.26 4.33
CA GLN A 55 -7.91 -22.40 5.33
C GLN A 55 -7.15 -23.72 5.19
N GLU A 56 -7.85 -24.80 4.86
CA GLU A 56 -7.26 -26.11 4.59
C GLU A 56 -6.32 -26.04 3.39
N ILE A 57 -6.79 -25.50 2.25
CA ILE A 57 -5.97 -25.32 1.05
C ILE A 57 -4.72 -24.49 1.35
N ILE A 58 -4.86 -23.39 2.10
CA ILE A 58 -3.74 -22.52 2.47
C ILE A 58 -2.73 -23.27 3.36
N ALA A 59 -3.19 -24.01 4.36
CA ALA A 59 -2.32 -24.72 5.29
C ALA A 59 -1.54 -25.84 4.59
N GLU A 60 -2.21 -26.67 3.82
CA GLU A 60 -1.57 -27.80 3.14
C GLU A 60 -0.62 -27.34 2.03
N ASN A 61 -0.94 -26.25 1.32
CA ASN A 61 0.00 -25.63 0.38
C ASN A 61 1.27 -25.11 1.05
N GLN A 62 1.18 -24.56 2.28
CA GLN A 62 2.36 -24.08 2.99
C GLN A 62 3.31 -25.22 3.31
N ASP A 63 2.79 -26.39 3.67
CA ASP A 63 3.58 -27.58 3.95
C ASP A 63 4.17 -28.15 2.65
N LEU A 64 3.35 -28.34 1.62
CA LEU A 64 3.77 -28.79 0.29
C LEU A 64 4.89 -27.90 -0.28
N PHE A 65 4.73 -26.58 -0.21
CA PHE A 65 5.70 -25.63 -0.73
C PHE A 65 7.02 -25.69 0.03
N GLN A 66 6.99 -25.86 1.36
CA GLN A 66 8.20 -26.00 2.16
C GLN A 66 8.99 -27.27 1.82
N GLU A 67 8.31 -28.36 1.49
CA GLU A 67 8.94 -29.64 1.21
C GLU A 67 9.44 -29.76 -0.24
N THR A 68 8.66 -29.25 -1.21
CA THR A 68 8.85 -29.55 -2.63
C THR A 68 9.02 -28.30 -3.51
N GLY A 69 8.67 -27.12 -3.00
CA GLY A 69 8.53 -25.88 -3.78
C GLY A 69 7.28 -25.83 -4.66
N ALA A 70 6.45 -26.87 -4.64
CA ALA A 70 5.24 -26.95 -5.47
C ALA A 70 4.09 -26.14 -4.89
N GLN A 71 3.13 -25.78 -5.75
CA GLN A 71 1.94 -25.00 -5.36
C GLN A 71 0.71 -25.51 -6.09
N ILE A 72 -0.41 -25.62 -5.38
CA ILE A 72 -1.73 -25.92 -5.94
C ILE A 72 -2.63 -24.73 -5.60
N VAL A 73 -3.05 -23.97 -6.62
CA VAL A 73 -3.78 -22.71 -6.48
C VAL A 73 -5.21 -22.91 -6.95
N VAL A 74 -6.17 -22.34 -6.20
CA VAL A 74 -7.59 -22.35 -6.56
C VAL A 74 -8.04 -20.91 -6.80
N VAL A 75 -8.73 -20.71 -7.92
CA VAL A 75 -9.33 -19.43 -8.29
C VAL A 75 -10.78 -19.65 -8.69
N ALA A 76 -11.70 -19.04 -7.95
CA ALA A 76 -13.12 -19.01 -8.28
C ALA A 76 -13.52 -17.55 -8.59
N VAL A 77 -13.98 -17.33 -9.82
CA VAL A 77 -14.44 -16.02 -10.32
C VAL A 77 -15.84 -16.14 -10.90
N ASP A 78 -16.56 -15.01 -10.96
CA ASP A 78 -17.89 -14.98 -11.56
C ASP A 78 -17.83 -15.17 -13.09
N PHE A 79 -16.98 -14.42 -13.79
CA PHE A 79 -16.91 -14.38 -15.26
C PHE A 79 -15.48 -14.11 -15.74
N LEU A 80 -15.20 -14.54 -16.98
CA LEU A 80 -13.90 -14.37 -17.66
C LEU A 80 -13.87 -13.16 -18.61
N ASP A 81 -14.91 -12.32 -18.57
CA ASP A 81 -15.08 -11.15 -19.43
C ASP A 81 -14.98 -11.44 -20.94
N GLY A 82 -15.33 -12.67 -21.34
CA GLY A 82 -15.39 -13.11 -22.74
C GLY A 82 -14.08 -13.66 -23.31
N GLU A 83 -13.08 -13.92 -22.46
CA GLU A 83 -11.90 -14.73 -22.79
C GLU A 83 -12.21 -16.23 -22.68
N ASP A 84 -11.59 -17.05 -23.53
CA ASP A 84 -11.72 -18.50 -23.43
C ASP A 84 -10.98 -19.00 -22.16
N ILE A 85 -11.54 -20.01 -21.48
CA ILE A 85 -11.09 -20.40 -20.14
C ILE A 85 -9.67 -20.98 -20.10
N ASP A 86 -9.25 -21.64 -21.18
CA ASP A 86 -7.90 -22.17 -21.36
C ASP A 86 -6.88 -21.02 -21.51
N ASP A 87 -7.16 -20.05 -22.37
CA ASP A 87 -6.34 -18.84 -22.55
C ASP A 87 -6.26 -18.01 -21.25
N TYR A 88 -7.40 -17.87 -20.55
CA TYR A 88 -7.47 -17.15 -19.28
C TYR A 88 -6.67 -17.86 -18.19
N ALA A 89 -6.86 -19.18 -18.02
CA ALA A 89 -6.12 -19.97 -17.03
C ALA A 89 -4.62 -19.92 -17.29
N TYR A 90 -4.21 -20.06 -18.55
CA TYR A 90 -2.83 -19.97 -18.96
C TYR A 90 -2.20 -18.60 -18.63
N SER A 91 -2.91 -17.52 -18.97
CA SER A 91 -2.45 -16.16 -18.70
C SER A 91 -2.39 -15.88 -17.20
N LEU A 92 -3.43 -16.28 -16.45
CA LEU A 92 -3.49 -16.12 -15.00
C LEU A 92 -2.34 -16.89 -14.31
N PHE A 93 -2.11 -18.14 -14.70
CA PHE A 93 -1.03 -18.98 -14.18
C PHE A 93 0.33 -18.30 -14.32
N ASN A 94 0.58 -17.71 -15.49
CA ASN A 94 1.82 -17.01 -15.81
C ASN A 94 1.95 -15.66 -15.10
N ILE A 95 0.87 -14.87 -15.03
CA ILE A 95 0.84 -13.57 -14.34
C ILE A 95 1.07 -13.76 -12.84
N TRP A 96 0.44 -14.77 -12.26
CA TRP A 96 0.57 -15.07 -10.84
C TRP A 96 1.89 -15.76 -10.51
N GLY A 97 2.55 -16.37 -11.49
CA GLY A 97 3.79 -17.13 -11.29
C GLY A 97 3.54 -18.30 -10.34
N ILE A 98 2.59 -19.17 -10.71
CA ILE A 98 2.20 -20.30 -9.88
C ILE A 98 3.29 -21.39 -9.95
N GLY A 99 3.70 -21.89 -8.78
CA GLY A 99 4.82 -22.82 -8.63
C GLY A 99 6.16 -22.14 -8.35
N SER A 100 7.21 -22.94 -8.11
CA SER A 100 8.56 -22.39 -7.94
C SER A 100 9.15 -21.91 -9.27
N GLN A 101 9.99 -20.86 -9.21
CA GLN A 101 10.67 -20.32 -10.40
C GLN A 101 11.65 -21.33 -11.03
N GLU A 102 12.19 -22.23 -10.22
CA GLU A 102 13.21 -23.20 -10.65
C GLU A 102 12.59 -24.45 -11.26
N ARG A 103 11.47 -24.92 -10.69
CA ARG A 103 10.87 -26.20 -11.07
C ARG A 103 9.58 -26.06 -11.87
N ASN A 104 8.99 -24.86 -12.01
CA ASN A 104 7.72 -24.65 -12.71
C ASN A 104 6.65 -25.70 -12.35
N ASN A 105 6.55 -26.01 -11.06
CA ASN A 105 5.78 -27.11 -10.51
C ASN A 105 4.49 -26.63 -9.83
N GLY A 106 3.80 -25.73 -10.51
CA GLY A 106 2.51 -25.20 -10.08
C GLY A 106 1.35 -25.96 -10.70
N LEU A 107 0.22 -26.01 -10.01
CA LEU A 107 -1.08 -26.45 -10.52
C LEU A 107 -2.10 -25.36 -10.21
N LEU A 108 -2.91 -24.98 -11.20
CA LEU A 108 -4.05 -24.07 -11.04
C LEU A 108 -5.33 -24.81 -11.31
N LEU A 109 -6.31 -24.65 -10.42
CA LEU A 109 -7.72 -24.93 -10.67
C LEU A 109 -8.47 -23.60 -10.79
N LEU A 110 -9.09 -23.36 -11.94
CA LEU A 110 -9.90 -22.19 -12.24
C LEU A 110 -11.38 -22.57 -12.37
N LEU A 111 -12.25 -21.88 -11.65
CA LEU A 111 -13.70 -21.99 -11.75
C LEU A 111 -14.28 -20.66 -12.24
N ALA A 112 -15.01 -20.69 -13.35
CA ALA A 112 -15.81 -19.58 -13.85
C ALA A 112 -17.29 -19.87 -13.56
N ILE A 113 -17.74 -19.48 -12.36
CA ILE A 113 -19.02 -19.93 -11.80
C ILE A 113 -20.22 -19.44 -12.62
N GLY A 114 -20.21 -18.18 -13.05
CA GLY A 114 -21.27 -17.59 -13.86
C GLY A 114 -21.33 -18.13 -15.29
N GLU A 115 -20.26 -18.78 -15.75
CA GLU A 115 -20.17 -19.43 -17.07
C GLU A 115 -20.39 -20.96 -16.98
N GLU A 116 -20.62 -21.49 -15.76
CA GLU A 116 -20.74 -22.93 -15.47
C GLU A 116 -19.57 -23.74 -16.08
N ASN A 117 -18.34 -23.19 -16.00
CA ASN A 117 -17.15 -23.75 -16.62
C ASN A 117 -15.96 -23.79 -15.63
N TYR A 118 -15.01 -24.68 -15.88
CA TYR A 118 -13.79 -24.83 -15.08
C TYR A 118 -12.64 -25.34 -15.94
N TYR A 119 -11.41 -25.12 -15.49
CA TYR A 119 -10.21 -25.58 -16.18
C TYR A 119 -9.07 -25.81 -15.18
N ALA A 120 -8.16 -26.72 -15.50
CA ALA A 120 -6.95 -26.95 -14.72
C ALA A 120 -5.70 -26.76 -15.60
N GLN A 121 -4.71 -26.05 -15.07
CA GLN A 121 -3.44 -25.78 -15.74
C GLN A 121 -2.28 -26.25 -14.87
N ALA A 122 -1.50 -27.20 -15.38
CA ALA A 122 -0.23 -27.58 -14.78
C ALA A 122 0.93 -26.76 -15.35
N GLY A 123 1.97 -26.59 -14.56
CA GLY A 123 3.26 -26.06 -15.01
C GLY A 123 4.11 -27.14 -15.68
N THR A 124 4.96 -26.71 -16.59
CA THR A 124 5.78 -27.59 -17.45
C THR A 124 6.71 -28.53 -16.70
N GLY A 125 7.09 -28.21 -15.45
CA GLY A 125 8.00 -29.07 -14.70
C GLY A 125 7.35 -30.24 -13.96
N ILE A 126 6.02 -30.36 -14.06
CA ILE A 126 5.25 -31.51 -13.56
C ILE A 126 4.33 -32.10 -14.64
N GLU A 127 4.45 -31.64 -15.88
CA GLU A 127 3.59 -32.03 -17.01
C GLU A 127 3.83 -33.50 -17.43
N ASP A 128 4.98 -34.09 -17.07
CA ASP A 128 5.24 -35.52 -17.29
C ASP A 128 4.32 -36.43 -16.47
N TYR A 129 3.71 -35.90 -15.41
CA TYR A 129 2.72 -36.59 -14.58
C TYR A 129 1.33 -35.95 -14.66
N PHE A 130 1.25 -34.63 -14.52
CA PHE A 130 0.02 -33.84 -14.62
C PHE A 130 -0.19 -33.35 -16.06
N ASP A 131 -0.22 -34.27 -17.01
CA ASP A 131 -0.56 -33.96 -18.40
C ASP A 131 -2.05 -33.60 -18.55
N GLY A 132 -2.41 -33.05 -19.71
CA GLY A 132 -3.79 -32.63 -19.96
C GLY A 132 -4.82 -33.77 -19.83
N ALA A 133 -4.44 -35.02 -20.11
CA ALA A 133 -5.35 -36.16 -19.98
C ALA A 133 -5.60 -36.52 -18.51
N LYS A 134 -4.53 -36.56 -17.70
CA LYS A 134 -4.60 -36.78 -16.26
C LYS A 134 -5.41 -35.69 -15.56
N LEU A 135 -5.20 -34.42 -15.93
CA LEU A 135 -5.97 -33.31 -15.37
C LEU A 135 -7.46 -33.42 -15.71
N GLN A 136 -7.80 -33.77 -16.96
CA GLN A 136 -9.18 -33.99 -17.35
C GLN A 136 -9.82 -35.13 -16.54
N ASP A 137 -9.12 -36.26 -16.39
CA ASP A 137 -9.61 -37.38 -15.59
C ASP A 137 -9.87 -36.98 -14.12
N MET A 138 -8.98 -36.16 -13.54
CA MET A 138 -9.15 -35.66 -12.18
C MET A 138 -10.33 -34.69 -12.06
N LEU A 139 -10.53 -33.80 -13.02
CA LEU A 139 -11.68 -32.91 -13.05
C LEU A 139 -12.99 -33.72 -13.14
N ASP A 140 -13.05 -34.70 -14.05
CA ASP A 140 -14.22 -35.56 -14.25
C ASP A 140 -14.54 -36.42 -13.00
N GLU A 141 -13.52 -36.90 -12.29
CA GLU A 141 -13.68 -37.78 -11.12
C GLU A 141 -13.98 -37.01 -9.83
N TYR A 142 -13.26 -35.92 -9.56
CA TYR A 142 -13.26 -35.25 -8.26
C TYR A 142 -14.02 -33.92 -8.23
N LEU A 143 -14.20 -33.24 -9.36
CA LEU A 143 -14.83 -31.91 -9.41
C LEU A 143 -16.21 -31.94 -10.06
N GLU A 144 -16.33 -32.49 -11.26
CA GLU A 144 -17.52 -32.45 -12.11
C GLU A 144 -18.81 -32.90 -11.39
N PRO A 145 -18.84 -34.00 -10.60
CA PRO A 145 -20.07 -34.46 -9.96
C PRO A 145 -20.69 -33.41 -9.00
N ASP A 146 -19.85 -32.75 -8.20
CA ASP A 146 -20.28 -31.75 -7.22
C ASP A 146 -20.48 -30.39 -7.90
N PHE A 147 -19.65 -30.04 -8.89
CA PHE A 147 -19.83 -28.83 -9.70
C PHE A 147 -21.18 -28.83 -10.40
N ALA A 148 -21.58 -29.95 -11.02
CA ALA A 148 -22.89 -30.12 -11.64
C ALA A 148 -24.06 -30.05 -10.63
N ALA A 149 -23.81 -30.43 -9.37
CA ALA A 149 -24.77 -30.30 -8.27
C ALA A 149 -24.80 -28.88 -7.67
N ARG A 150 -23.90 -27.98 -8.09
CA ARG A 150 -23.62 -26.66 -7.49
C ARG A 150 -23.12 -26.75 -6.05
N GLU A 151 -22.47 -27.86 -5.72
CA GLU A 151 -21.76 -28.09 -4.47
C GLU A 151 -20.27 -27.77 -4.69
N TYR A 152 -19.97 -26.54 -5.13
CA TYR A 152 -18.63 -26.13 -5.60
C TYR A 152 -17.53 -26.36 -4.56
N ASP A 153 -17.79 -25.97 -3.31
CA ASP A 153 -16.90 -26.17 -2.16
C ASP A 153 -16.46 -27.64 -2.04
N ALA A 154 -17.41 -28.57 -2.09
CA ALA A 154 -17.14 -30.01 -1.98
C ALA A 154 -16.34 -30.57 -3.16
N GLY A 155 -16.60 -30.08 -4.37
CA GLY A 155 -15.83 -30.48 -5.56
C GLY A 155 -14.39 -29.95 -5.52
N VAL A 156 -14.20 -28.70 -5.09
CA VAL A 156 -12.88 -28.09 -4.92
C VAL A 156 -12.07 -28.81 -3.85
N GLU A 157 -12.66 -29.11 -2.69
CA GLU A 157 -12.01 -29.86 -1.61
C GLU A 157 -11.53 -31.23 -2.12
N LYS A 158 -12.39 -32.00 -2.81
CA LYS A 158 -12.04 -33.32 -3.36
C LYS A 158 -10.94 -33.23 -4.41
N PHE A 159 -11.03 -32.30 -5.35
CA PHE A 159 -10.00 -32.12 -6.38
C PHE A 159 -8.67 -31.74 -5.75
N PHE A 160 -8.68 -30.79 -4.81
CA PHE A 160 -7.49 -30.32 -4.11
C PHE A 160 -6.80 -31.46 -3.36
N GLN A 161 -7.55 -32.22 -2.56
CA GLN A 161 -7.02 -33.36 -1.81
C GLN A 161 -6.44 -34.44 -2.73
N ALA A 162 -7.09 -34.74 -3.85
CA ALA A 162 -6.58 -35.68 -4.84
C ALA A 162 -5.28 -35.16 -5.49
N ALA A 163 -5.23 -33.88 -5.87
CA ALA A 163 -4.06 -33.25 -6.45
C ALA A 163 -2.88 -33.20 -5.48
N LEU A 164 -3.13 -32.88 -4.21
CA LEU A 164 -2.12 -32.89 -3.16
C LEU A 164 -1.52 -34.28 -2.99
N ALA A 165 -2.35 -35.31 -2.84
CA ALA A 165 -1.89 -36.69 -2.67
C ALA A 165 -1.08 -37.18 -3.88
N ASP A 166 -1.51 -36.84 -5.09
CA ASP A 166 -0.78 -37.17 -6.32
C ASP A 166 0.56 -36.43 -6.40
N MET A 167 0.61 -35.15 -5.99
CA MET A 167 1.82 -34.34 -5.96
C MET A 167 2.82 -34.83 -4.91
N GLU A 168 2.35 -35.18 -3.71
CA GLU A 168 3.16 -35.81 -2.67
C GLU A 168 3.73 -37.15 -3.15
N SER A 169 2.91 -37.98 -3.82
CA SER A 169 3.35 -39.25 -4.40
C SER A 169 4.38 -39.06 -5.53
N TYR A 170 4.18 -38.06 -6.38
CA TYR A 170 5.13 -37.68 -7.43
C TYR A 170 6.50 -37.35 -6.83
N TYR A 171 6.52 -36.51 -5.78
CA TYR A 171 7.77 -36.09 -5.12
C TYR A 171 8.35 -37.10 -4.13
N ALA A 172 7.56 -38.04 -3.60
CA ALA A 172 8.07 -39.10 -2.73
C ALA A 172 9.12 -40.00 -3.42
N ASN A 173 9.07 -40.06 -4.77
CA ASN A 173 10.03 -40.81 -5.58
C ASN A 173 11.26 -39.97 -6.00
N TYR A 174 11.23 -38.65 -5.76
CA TYR A 174 12.34 -37.73 -6.03
C TYR A 174 13.20 -37.53 -4.77
N SER A 175 14.45 -37.99 -4.81
CA SER A 175 15.38 -37.94 -3.67
C SER A 175 16.06 -36.59 -3.45
N ASP A 176 15.86 -35.64 -4.35
CA ASP A 176 16.56 -34.36 -4.33
C ASP A 176 15.76 -33.34 -3.50
N ALA A 177 16.25 -33.08 -2.30
CA ALA A 177 15.75 -32.02 -1.43
C ALA A 177 15.61 -30.71 -2.22
N TYR A 178 14.46 -30.05 -2.11
CA TYR A 178 14.28 -28.72 -2.68
C TYR A 178 15.28 -27.76 -2.03
N THR A 179 16.28 -27.33 -2.78
CA THR A 179 17.18 -26.24 -2.44
C THR A 179 17.01 -25.15 -3.47
N ASP A 180 16.56 -23.98 -3.03
CA ASP A 180 16.52 -22.71 -3.78
C ASP A 180 17.95 -22.36 -4.23
N SER A 181 18.38 -22.92 -5.35
CA SER A 181 19.72 -22.74 -5.89
C SER A 181 19.65 -22.68 -7.40
N GLN A 182 19.92 -21.48 -7.91
CA GLN A 182 20.10 -21.13 -9.31
C GLN A 182 21.08 -22.07 -10.04
N ASP A 183 20.61 -23.20 -10.56
CA ASP A 183 21.23 -23.85 -11.71
C ASP A 183 20.21 -24.78 -12.38
N SER A 184 19.76 -24.41 -13.59
CA SER A 184 18.78 -25.18 -14.34
C SER A 184 19.45 -26.32 -15.12
N PRO A 185 18.91 -27.55 -15.12
CA PRO A 185 19.22 -28.52 -16.17
C PRO A 185 18.36 -28.24 -17.41
N THR A 186 19.02 -28.11 -18.56
CA THR A 186 18.36 -28.05 -19.89
C THR A 186 17.95 -29.44 -20.34
N TYR A 187 16.66 -29.64 -20.55
CA TYR A 187 16.11 -30.76 -21.32
C TYR A 187 15.54 -30.19 -22.63
N GLU A 188 16.01 -30.70 -23.76
CA GLU A 188 15.44 -30.40 -25.08
C GLU A 188 14.35 -31.44 -25.37
N GLU A 189 13.08 -31.03 -25.45
CA GLU A 189 12.04 -31.81 -26.12
C GLU A 189 11.02 -30.89 -26.83
N ASP A 190 10.61 -31.37 -28.01
CA ASP A 190 9.92 -30.66 -29.10
C ASP A 190 8.42 -30.94 -29.06
N TYR A 191 7.60 -29.92 -28.79
CA TYR A 191 6.14 -29.95 -28.95
C TYR A 191 5.62 -28.60 -29.48
N ASP A 192 4.50 -28.66 -30.20
CA ASP A 192 3.82 -27.55 -30.89
C ASP A 192 3.75 -26.28 -30.04
N THR A 193 4.26 -25.19 -30.60
CA THR A 193 4.58 -23.94 -29.87
C THR A 193 3.32 -23.17 -29.47
N TYR A 194 2.81 -23.44 -28.28
CA TYR A 194 2.17 -22.38 -27.48
C TYR A 194 3.26 -21.39 -27.06
N TYR A 195 2.98 -20.09 -27.17
CA TYR A 195 3.94 -19.05 -26.84
C TYR A 195 4.10 -18.98 -25.32
N GLU A 196 5.11 -19.69 -24.81
CA GLU A 196 5.59 -19.55 -23.43
C GLU A 196 6.32 -18.21 -23.29
N PRO A 197 5.79 -17.24 -22.50
CA PRO A 197 6.49 -15.99 -22.28
C PRO A 197 7.81 -16.28 -21.58
N SER A 198 8.90 -15.77 -22.17
CA SER A 198 10.24 -15.93 -21.60
C SER A 198 10.31 -15.35 -20.19
N PHE A 199 11.28 -15.81 -19.38
CA PHE A 199 11.52 -15.26 -18.04
C PHE A 199 11.55 -13.71 -18.03
N GLY A 200 12.15 -13.09 -19.05
CA GLY A 200 12.17 -11.63 -19.19
C GLY A 200 10.80 -11.02 -19.43
N GLU A 201 9.92 -11.69 -20.19
CA GLU A 201 8.56 -11.26 -20.47
C GLU A 201 7.66 -11.42 -19.24
N ARG A 202 7.72 -12.57 -18.54
CA ARG A 202 7.03 -12.79 -17.25
C ARG A 202 7.43 -11.73 -16.21
N MET A 203 8.73 -11.46 -16.08
CA MET A 203 9.23 -10.41 -15.18
C MET A 203 8.83 -9.00 -15.66
N SER A 204 8.67 -8.78 -16.97
CA SER A 204 8.21 -7.50 -17.49
C SER A 204 6.75 -7.20 -17.12
N TYR A 205 5.89 -8.21 -17.03
CA TYR A 205 4.52 -8.05 -16.52
C TYR A 205 4.52 -7.77 -15.02
N PHE A 206 5.30 -8.54 -14.25
CA PHE A 206 5.48 -8.34 -12.80
C PHE A 206 6.03 -6.94 -12.45
N PHE A 207 7.14 -6.54 -13.07
CA PHE A 207 7.72 -5.21 -12.90
C PHE A 207 6.89 -4.12 -13.58
N GLY A 208 6.18 -4.42 -14.66
CA GLY A 208 5.32 -3.48 -15.38
C GLY A 208 4.17 -3.00 -14.51
N ASN A 209 3.46 -3.92 -13.87
CA ASN A 209 2.35 -3.59 -12.97
C ASN A 209 2.84 -2.85 -11.71
N LEU A 210 3.96 -3.28 -11.11
CA LEU A 210 4.55 -2.59 -9.97
C LEU A 210 5.10 -1.21 -10.35
N PHE A 211 5.81 -1.10 -11.46
CA PHE A 211 6.37 0.15 -11.98
C PHE A 211 5.26 1.13 -12.36
N GLN A 212 4.18 0.66 -13.00
CA GLN A 212 3.02 1.48 -13.32
C GLN A 212 2.32 1.97 -12.04
N ARG A 213 2.17 1.13 -11.00
CA ARG A 213 1.62 1.56 -9.69
C ARG A 213 2.52 2.58 -9.00
N VAL A 214 3.84 2.41 -9.03
CA VAL A 214 4.79 3.38 -8.47
C VAL A 214 4.76 4.69 -9.24
N VAL A 215 4.77 4.64 -10.58
CA VAL A 215 4.69 5.82 -11.44
C VAL A 215 3.35 6.54 -11.24
N SER A 216 2.23 5.84 -11.12
CA SER A 216 0.93 6.45 -10.89
C SER A 216 0.86 7.16 -9.53
N ILE A 217 1.41 6.56 -8.46
CA ILE A 217 1.51 7.18 -7.14
C ILE A 217 2.44 8.41 -7.18
N VAL A 218 3.59 8.32 -7.85
CA VAL A 218 4.53 9.45 -7.98
C VAL A 218 3.89 10.61 -8.74
N VAL A 219 3.20 10.33 -9.85
CA VAL A 219 2.47 11.34 -10.63
C VAL A 219 1.36 11.97 -9.78
N LEU A 220 0.59 11.16 -9.03
CA LEU A 220 -0.44 11.65 -8.11
C LEU A 220 0.14 12.61 -7.07
N VAL A 221 1.25 12.24 -6.42
CA VAL A 221 1.92 13.09 -5.41
C VAL A 221 2.43 14.39 -6.03
N LEU A 222 3.00 14.35 -7.23
CA LEU A 222 3.46 15.55 -7.94
C LEU A 222 2.31 16.48 -8.34
N VAL A 223 1.20 15.92 -8.83
CA VAL A 223 -0.01 16.68 -9.20
C VAL A 223 -0.63 17.32 -7.96
N VAL A 224 -0.80 16.57 -6.87
CA VAL A 224 -1.31 17.09 -5.59
C VAL A 224 -0.39 18.17 -5.03
N GLY A 225 0.93 17.96 -5.06
CA GLY A 225 1.93 18.94 -4.64
C GLY A 225 1.86 20.24 -5.44
N LEU A 226 1.69 20.13 -6.77
CA LEU A 226 1.54 21.29 -7.66
C LEU A 226 0.22 22.03 -7.43
N ILE A 227 -0.88 21.31 -7.21
CA ILE A 227 -2.17 21.90 -6.83
C ILE A 227 -2.05 22.68 -5.52
N ILE A 228 -1.39 22.11 -4.50
CA ILE A 228 -1.15 22.79 -3.21
C ILE A 228 -0.27 24.03 -3.40
N ALA A 229 0.77 23.96 -4.23
CA ALA A 229 1.65 25.09 -4.51
C ALA A 229 0.91 26.24 -5.23
N VAL A 230 0.05 25.91 -6.21
CA VAL A 230 -0.78 26.88 -6.92
C VAL A 230 -1.86 27.47 -6.01
N LEU A 231 -2.53 26.66 -5.18
CA LEU A 231 -3.50 27.14 -4.19
C LEU A 231 -2.87 28.05 -3.13
N ARG A 232 -1.63 27.76 -2.70
CA ARG A 232 -0.84 28.66 -1.83
C ARG A 232 -0.48 29.96 -2.55
N GLY A 233 -0.09 29.90 -3.82
CA GLY A 233 0.16 31.07 -4.65
C GLY A 233 -1.09 31.94 -4.91
N MET A 234 -2.27 31.32 -4.94
CA MET A 234 -3.55 32.02 -5.09
C MET A 234 -4.05 32.67 -3.79
N ARG A 235 -3.55 32.27 -2.62
CA ARG A 235 -3.88 32.89 -1.31
C ARG A 235 -2.91 34.04 -0.93
N GLY A 236 -1.88 34.28 -1.74
CA GLY A 236 -0.95 35.41 -1.61
C GLY A 236 -1.48 36.70 -2.21
N GLY A 237 -2.49 37.29 -1.57
CA GLY A 237 -3.10 38.55 -1.98
C GLY A 237 -3.63 39.34 -0.79
N GLY A 238 -2.79 39.61 0.20
CA GLY A 238 -3.10 40.47 1.34
C GLY A 238 -1.83 40.80 2.13
N GLY A 239 -1.47 42.09 2.16
CA GLY A 239 -0.17 42.60 2.60
C GLY A 239 0.20 42.40 4.09
N PRO A 240 1.36 42.94 4.52
CA PRO A 240 2.00 42.56 5.77
C PRO A 240 1.29 43.19 6.98
N ARG A 241 0.85 42.35 7.92
CA ARG A 241 0.52 42.79 9.29
C ARG A 241 1.31 41.98 10.31
N SER A 242 2.28 42.70 10.88
CA SER A 242 2.86 42.48 12.20
C SER A 242 1.78 42.20 13.26
N GLY A 243 2.05 41.26 14.17
CA GLY A 243 1.29 41.08 15.42
C GLY A 243 1.17 39.62 15.83
N GLY A 244 1.88 39.21 16.88
CA GLY A 244 2.03 37.82 17.31
C GLY A 244 0.79 37.16 17.93
N GLY A 245 0.84 35.83 18.02
CA GLY A 245 -0.14 34.98 18.68
C GLY A 245 0.01 33.54 18.22
N GLY A 246 0.44 32.65 19.11
CA GLY A 246 0.85 31.27 18.79
C GLY A 246 -0.24 30.36 18.22
N GLY A 247 0.20 29.33 17.51
CA GLY A 247 -0.65 28.25 17.00
C GLY A 247 0.20 27.23 16.24
N GLY A 248 0.17 25.98 16.70
CA GLY A 248 1.09 24.91 16.32
C GLY A 248 1.16 24.61 14.83
N GLY A 249 2.37 24.32 14.36
CA GLY A 249 2.60 23.78 13.02
C GLY A 249 1.98 22.39 12.87
N PHE A 250 1.56 22.11 11.64
CA PHE A 250 0.95 20.86 11.15
C PHE A 250 1.60 19.55 11.65
N TRP A 251 2.88 19.56 12.02
CA TRP A 251 3.58 18.41 12.60
C TRP A 251 3.07 17.98 13.98
N SER A 252 2.43 18.88 14.73
CA SER A 252 1.93 18.58 16.08
C SER A 252 0.64 17.75 16.12
N GLY A 253 -0.11 17.69 15.02
CA GLY A 253 -1.39 16.97 14.95
C GLY A 253 -1.32 15.53 14.40
N LEU A 254 -0.23 15.18 13.72
CA LEU A 254 -0.14 13.92 12.97
C LEU A 254 0.70 12.83 13.65
N PHE A 255 1.59 13.18 14.61
CA PHE A 255 2.60 12.22 15.10
C PHE A 255 2.79 12.11 16.62
N LEU A 256 2.12 12.91 17.47
CA LEU A 256 2.28 12.79 18.93
C LEU A 256 0.98 12.98 19.72
N GLY A 257 -0.04 12.20 19.34
CA GLY A 257 -1.18 11.93 20.19
C GLY A 257 -0.89 10.83 21.21
N ASN A 258 -0.45 11.24 22.41
CA ASN A 258 -0.72 10.57 23.68
C ASN A 258 0.20 9.40 24.16
N MET A 259 1.43 9.71 24.57
CA MET A 259 2.16 8.92 25.57
C MET A 259 3.08 9.82 26.42
N MET A 260 2.52 10.48 27.43
CA MET A 260 3.18 10.57 28.74
C MET A 260 2.18 11.03 29.79
N GLY A 261 1.91 10.12 30.72
CA GLY A 261 0.95 10.27 31.77
C GLY A 261 1.24 11.43 32.72
N ARG A 262 0.15 11.91 33.32
CA ARG A 262 0.13 12.66 34.57
C ARG A 262 1.15 12.09 35.56
N THR A 263 2.10 12.90 36.01
CA THR A 263 2.58 12.81 37.39
C THR A 263 2.64 14.20 38.00
N TYR A 264 1.86 14.34 39.08
CA TYR A 264 1.99 15.40 40.07
C TYR A 264 3.43 15.49 40.59
N ARG A 265 4.01 16.70 40.65
CA ARG A 265 4.99 17.04 41.70
C ARG A 265 4.72 18.44 42.26
N ARG A 266 4.13 18.45 43.46
CA ARG A 266 4.21 19.52 44.46
C ARG A 266 5.62 19.56 45.08
N GLY A 267 6.08 20.76 45.44
CA GLY A 267 7.10 21.04 46.48
C GLY A 267 8.54 21.16 45.92
N TRP A 268 9.31 22.20 46.21
CA TRP A 268 9.60 22.77 47.54
C TRP A 268 9.86 24.29 47.48
N ARG A 269 9.30 25.04 48.43
CA ARG A 269 9.73 26.42 48.78
C ARG A 269 10.61 26.33 50.03
N PRO A 270 11.79 26.96 50.09
CA PRO A 270 12.54 27.07 51.34
C PRO A 270 11.87 28.05 52.34
N PRO A 271 12.03 27.83 53.66
CA PRO A 271 11.38 28.59 54.74
C PRO A 271 12.04 29.95 55.02
N PRO A 272 11.36 30.89 55.72
CA PRO A 272 11.92 32.20 56.07
C PRO A 272 12.76 32.17 57.37
N PRO A 273 13.83 32.97 57.49
CA PRO A 273 14.44 33.29 58.79
C PRO A 273 13.78 34.52 59.48
N PRO A 274 13.52 34.49 60.80
CA PRO A 274 13.16 35.66 61.65
C PRO A 274 14.30 36.03 62.64
N PRO A 275 14.15 36.96 63.61
CA PRO A 275 13.71 38.37 63.54
C PRO A 275 14.70 39.33 64.28
N GLY A 276 14.53 40.66 64.08
CA GLY A 276 15.12 41.74 64.89
C GLY A 276 16.14 42.58 64.13
N GLY A 277 16.07 43.89 63.99
CA GLY A 277 15.38 44.90 64.80
C GLY A 277 16.44 45.80 65.45
N PHE A 278 16.88 46.86 64.77
CA PHE A 278 17.50 48.04 65.38
C PHE A 278 17.36 49.23 64.40
N GLY A 279 16.52 50.21 64.75
CA GLY A 279 16.76 51.60 64.31
C GLY A 279 17.95 52.18 65.10
N PRO A 280 18.11 53.51 65.28
CA PRO A 280 17.45 54.65 64.62
C PRO A 280 18.41 55.86 64.30
N ARG A 281 17.93 56.82 63.48
CA ARG A 281 18.17 58.30 63.59
C ARG A 281 19.63 58.85 63.34
N PRO A 282 19.91 60.18 63.37
CA PRO A 282 19.43 61.22 62.46
C PRO A 282 20.50 62.30 62.07
N GLY A 283 20.38 62.89 60.86
CA GLY A 283 20.81 64.27 60.48
C GLY A 283 22.31 64.63 60.53
N PRO A 284 22.74 65.87 60.18
CA PRO A 284 22.09 66.95 59.43
C PRO A 284 22.87 67.39 58.15
N ARG A 285 22.17 68.15 57.29
CA ARG A 285 22.65 69.02 56.17
C ARG A 285 23.61 70.15 56.66
N PRO A 286 24.17 71.08 55.83
CA PRO A 286 24.60 71.19 54.40
C PRO A 286 26.02 71.89 54.34
N PRO A 287 26.39 72.87 53.44
CA PRO A 287 26.10 73.17 52.01
C PRO A 287 27.39 73.37 51.14
N ARG A 288 27.26 73.52 49.79
CA ARG A 288 27.64 74.75 49.02
C ARG A 288 27.73 74.52 47.49
N GLY A 289 27.24 75.52 46.76
CA GLY A 289 27.45 75.81 45.33
C GLY A 289 26.14 75.81 44.55
N GLY A 290 25.45 76.91 44.22
CA GLY A 290 25.89 78.26 43.85
C GLY A 290 26.23 78.29 42.36
N GLY A 291 25.62 79.05 41.45
CA GLY A 291 24.53 80.02 41.50
C GLY A 291 24.17 80.39 40.05
N GLY A 292 23.04 81.09 39.85
CA GLY A 292 22.58 81.55 38.53
C GLY A 292 21.25 82.29 38.62
N PHE A 293 21.34 83.59 38.88
CA PHE A 293 20.29 84.62 38.82
C PHE A 293 19.67 84.70 37.39
N GLY A 294 18.45 85.17 37.12
CA GLY A 294 17.38 85.81 37.90
C GLY A 294 16.42 86.56 36.95
N GLY A 295 15.16 86.77 37.38
CA GLY A 295 14.14 87.69 36.82
C GLY A 295 13.37 87.15 35.61
N PHE A 296 12.03 87.09 35.56
CA PHE A 296 11.04 88.10 35.96
C PHE A 296 9.80 87.51 36.66
N ARG A 297 9.14 88.41 37.37
CA ARG A 297 8.11 88.26 38.40
C ARG A 297 6.75 88.71 37.84
N GLY A 298 5.68 88.08 38.34
CA GLY A 298 4.31 88.61 38.31
C GLY A 298 3.45 87.89 37.27
N GLY A 299 2.55 86.96 37.60
CA GLY A 299 1.81 86.78 38.84
C GLY A 299 0.41 87.34 38.66
N GLY A 300 -0.61 86.52 38.90
CA GLY A 300 -1.93 87.01 39.24
C GLY A 300 -3.10 86.28 38.60
N SER A 301 -3.80 85.56 39.47
CA SER A 301 -5.26 85.34 39.48
C SER A 301 -5.89 84.58 38.32
N GLY A 302 -6.00 83.26 38.52
CA GLY A 302 -7.24 82.56 38.21
C GLY A 302 -8.09 82.46 39.47
N GLY A 303 -9.33 82.92 39.38
CA GLY A 303 -10.33 82.87 40.45
C GLY A 303 -11.75 82.82 39.89
N PHE A 304 -12.25 81.59 39.78
CA PHE A 304 -13.64 81.14 39.90
C PHE A 304 -14.70 81.53 38.86
N GLY A 305 -15.25 80.50 38.22
CA GLY A 305 -16.65 80.11 38.38
C GLY A 305 -17.69 80.85 37.54
N GLY A 306 -18.30 80.13 36.60
CA GLY A 306 -19.47 80.56 35.84
C GLY A 306 -19.46 80.04 34.42
#